data_AF-A0A505HDW6-F1
#
_entry.id   AF-A0A505HDW6-F1
#
_cell.length_a   1.000
_cell.length_b   1.000
_cell.length_c   1.000
_cell.angle_alpha   90.00
_cell.angle_beta   90.00
_cell.angle_gamma   90.00
#
_symmetry.space_group_name_H-M   'P 1'
#
loop_
_entity.id
_entity.type
_entity.pdbx_description
1 polymer ?
#
loop_
_entity_poly.entity_id
_entity_poly.type
_entity_poly.pdbx_seq_one_letter_code
_entity_poly.pdbx_strand_id
1 'polypeptide(L)'
;MADELLAAYDTQLRAWTPPALGPLGVVFEQDGPVVRAHFGTHGTVDHRDLPGAGLGALIRRQQEAFAASGEPVEWKVHAYDPPQLAEHLVAARFTPGWERHVLVAPIDSLPSAPFPLPVGQRVREVTFGEHPLLARVQAMAAASGPHRTTLAQSEADGDAIGWCRNLAVRELDGWALAAGWAILVDGTEFVSIGGMTLPEPAFLPGWRAWIDLRTRHPGDSRPPDGCRWRYVVAEATGDLRAMLLGVGFHDVTTVRSYHWSPPNPPARERPVVLVFDDPQGDEIWGRFASQWEFSAATQAHPRLVEPPESVAWHLAAIEEDEAGIAALESIVQCGLRATVRPGERVYALHPFVQGYHFDPRRTGGPGQPPTPRCAFPDRGDHRLFTTADLRLGTFGDPWGQSLCVFGGDLLAEVEADLTALLGTVLRREGRPVGNIWSFGPDGHSVSGP
;
A
#
# COMPACT_ATOMS: atom_id res chain seq x y z
N MET A 1 4.31 -27.75 22.08
CA MET A 1 4.96 -26.57 21.50
C MET A 1 4.73 -26.50 20.00
N ALA A 2 5.20 -27.46 19.17
CA ALA A 2 4.92 -27.41 17.72
C ALA A 2 3.41 -27.37 17.39
N ASP A 3 2.60 -28.21 18.03
CA ASP A 3 1.13 -28.21 17.84
C ASP A 3 0.45 -26.89 18.26
N GLU A 4 0.98 -26.24 19.31
CA GLU A 4 0.48 -24.94 19.79
C GLU A 4 0.82 -23.82 18.80
N LEU A 5 2.05 -23.83 18.27
CA LEU A 5 2.48 -22.88 17.24
C LEU A 5 1.72 -23.10 15.92
N LEU A 6 1.44 -24.35 15.56
CA LEU A 6 0.59 -24.69 14.41
C LEU A 6 -0.83 -24.15 14.61
N ALA A 7 -1.43 -24.37 15.77
CA ALA A 7 -2.77 -23.85 16.07
C ALA A 7 -2.84 -22.31 16.02
N ALA A 8 -1.81 -21.63 16.53
CA ALA A 8 -1.70 -20.17 16.43
C ALA A 8 -1.58 -19.70 14.98
N TYR A 9 -0.75 -20.37 14.18
CA TYR A 9 -0.59 -20.11 12.74
C TYR A 9 -1.92 -20.28 11.99
N ASP A 10 -2.61 -21.40 12.20
CA ASP A 10 -3.89 -21.70 11.54
C ASP A 10 -4.99 -20.72 11.91
N THR A 11 -5.04 -20.32 13.18
CA THR A 11 -6.09 -19.44 13.69
C THR A 11 -5.93 -17.99 13.22
N GLN A 12 -4.70 -17.52 13.01
CA GLN A 12 -4.43 -16.11 12.77
C GLN A 12 -3.95 -15.79 11.35
N LEU A 13 -3.25 -16.72 10.68
CA LEU A 13 -2.66 -16.48 9.37
C LEU A 13 -3.36 -17.20 8.22
N ARG A 14 -4.03 -18.33 8.46
CA ARG A 14 -4.80 -19.01 7.42
C ARG A 14 -6.17 -18.38 7.24
N ALA A 15 -6.52 -18.12 5.97
CA ALA A 15 -7.71 -17.36 5.57
C ALA A 15 -7.76 -15.99 6.25
N TRP A 16 -6.59 -15.38 6.45
CA TRP A 16 -6.48 -14.07 7.09
C TRP A 16 -7.11 -12.99 6.20
N THR A 17 -7.92 -12.15 6.82
CA THR A 17 -8.41 -10.89 6.26
C THR A 17 -8.00 -9.76 7.19
N PRO A 18 -7.46 -8.65 6.68
CA PRO A 18 -7.08 -7.51 7.51
C PRO A 18 -8.30 -6.95 8.26
N PRO A 19 -8.16 -6.55 9.53
CA PRO A 19 -9.27 -6.05 10.35
C PRO A 19 -9.71 -4.62 10.00
N ALA A 20 -8.88 -3.85 9.29
CA ALA A 20 -9.13 -2.46 8.92
C ALA A 20 -8.81 -2.20 7.43
N LEU A 21 -8.04 -1.14 7.13
CA LEU A 21 -7.50 -0.89 5.80
C LEU A 21 -6.52 -2.01 5.46
N GLY A 22 -6.91 -2.90 4.54
CA GLY A 22 -6.02 -3.92 4.01
C GLY A 22 -4.84 -3.32 3.23
N PRO A 23 -3.89 -4.17 2.80
CA PRO A 23 -2.83 -3.79 1.87
C PRO A 23 -3.31 -2.84 0.75
N LEU A 24 -2.47 -1.88 0.41
CA LEU A 24 -2.81 -0.84 -0.54
C LEU A 24 -3.18 -1.40 -1.91
N GLY A 25 -4.36 -1.00 -2.41
CA GLY A 25 -4.85 -1.44 -3.71
C GLY A 25 -5.30 -2.91 -3.77
N VAL A 26 -5.57 -3.55 -2.63
CA VAL A 26 -5.98 -4.96 -2.56
C VAL A 26 -7.45 -5.10 -2.15
N VAL A 27 -8.16 -6.00 -2.82
CA VAL A 27 -9.55 -6.36 -2.48
C VAL A 27 -9.57 -7.75 -1.89
N PHE A 28 -10.12 -7.88 -0.68
CA PHE A 28 -10.35 -9.17 -0.04
C PHE A 28 -11.81 -9.56 -0.19
N GLU A 29 -12.06 -10.80 -0.64
CA GLU A 29 -13.39 -11.35 -0.79
C GLU A 29 -13.50 -12.71 -0.12
N GLN A 30 -14.61 -12.94 0.57
CA GLN A 30 -14.90 -14.23 1.18
C GLN A 30 -15.96 -14.99 0.35
N ASP A 31 -15.65 -16.24 -0.01
CA ASP A 31 -16.58 -17.20 -0.63
C ASP A 31 -16.63 -18.46 0.24
N GLY A 32 -17.54 -18.42 1.23
CA GLY A 32 -17.65 -19.46 2.24
C GLY A 32 -16.35 -19.62 3.04
N PRO A 33 -15.69 -20.80 3.00
CA PRO A 33 -14.45 -21.04 3.75
C PRO A 33 -13.19 -20.49 3.07
N VAL A 34 -13.32 -19.94 1.86
CA VAL A 34 -12.20 -19.44 1.06
C VAL A 34 -12.14 -17.92 1.14
N VAL A 35 -10.92 -17.40 1.30
CA VAL A 35 -10.61 -15.97 1.15
C VAL A 35 -9.78 -15.80 -0.13
N ARG A 36 -10.21 -14.86 -0.97
CA ARG A 36 -9.46 -14.35 -2.12
C ARG A 36 -8.86 -13.00 -1.78
N ALA A 37 -7.64 -12.78 -2.20
CA ALA A 37 -7.07 -11.45 -2.31
C ALA A 37 -6.79 -11.13 -3.78
N HIS A 38 -7.28 -9.99 -4.25
CA HIS A 38 -7.08 -9.46 -5.60
C HIS A 38 -6.16 -8.25 -5.52
N PHE A 39 -4.97 -8.36 -6.11
CA PHE A 39 -3.93 -7.32 -6.07
C PHE A 39 -3.94 -6.43 -7.33
N GLY A 40 -4.85 -6.68 -8.26
CA GLY A 40 -4.95 -6.10 -9.59
C GLY A 40 -3.93 -6.62 -10.61
N THR A 41 -2.89 -7.35 -10.19
CA THR A 41 -1.89 -7.99 -11.08
C THR A 41 -1.84 -9.50 -10.97
N HIS A 42 -2.30 -10.01 -9.84
CA HIS A 42 -2.36 -11.42 -9.48
C HIS A 42 -3.30 -11.53 -8.27
N GLY A 43 -3.62 -12.75 -7.91
CA GLY A 43 -4.40 -13.05 -6.73
C GLY A 43 -3.81 -14.17 -5.89
N THR A 44 -4.30 -14.26 -4.68
CA THR A 44 -4.06 -15.42 -3.81
C THR A 44 -5.37 -16.00 -3.33
N VAL A 45 -5.36 -17.31 -3.11
CA VAL A 45 -6.43 -18.05 -2.46
C VAL A 45 -5.85 -18.70 -1.22
N ASP A 46 -6.51 -18.45 -0.10
CA ASP A 46 -6.22 -19.09 1.17
C ASP A 46 -7.49 -19.58 1.86
N HIS A 47 -7.33 -20.54 2.76
CA HIS A 47 -8.41 -21.23 3.43
C HIS A 47 -7.91 -21.82 4.74
N ARG A 48 -8.83 -22.09 5.67
CA ARG A 48 -8.54 -22.86 6.90
C ARG A 48 -9.07 -24.28 6.79
N ASP A 49 -10.39 -24.44 6.83
CA ASP A 49 -11.07 -25.73 6.75
C ASP A 49 -11.95 -25.79 5.51
N LEU A 50 -11.75 -26.80 4.66
CA LEU A 50 -12.60 -27.04 3.50
C LEU A 50 -13.49 -28.26 3.68
N PRO A 51 -14.76 -28.18 3.24
CA PRO A 51 -15.58 -29.37 3.12
C PRO A 51 -14.98 -30.29 2.04
N GLY A 52 -14.77 -31.57 2.35
CA GLY A 52 -14.27 -32.54 1.37
C GLY A 52 -15.22 -32.75 0.18
N ALA A 53 -16.52 -32.44 0.34
CA ALA A 53 -17.51 -32.51 -0.73
C ALA A 53 -17.62 -31.16 -1.48
N GLY A 54 -17.81 -31.21 -2.80
CA GLY A 54 -18.08 -30.02 -3.61
C GLY A 54 -16.86 -29.18 -3.99
N LEU A 55 -15.63 -29.65 -3.69
CA LEU A 55 -14.37 -28.96 -3.99
C LEU A 55 -14.26 -28.52 -5.46
N GLY A 56 -14.66 -29.37 -6.42
CA GLY A 56 -14.63 -29.01 -7.84
C GLY A 56 -15.52 -27.81 -8.20
N ALA A 57 -16.67 -27.65 -7.55
CA ALA A 57 -17.53 -26.49 -7.75
C ALA A 57 -16.96 -25.24 -7.07
N LEU A 58 -16.36 -25.39 -5.88
CA LEU A 58 -15.66 -24.32 -5.18
C LEU A 58 -14.48 -23.77 -5.99
N ILE A 59 -13.61 -24.64 -6.50
CA ILE A 59 -12.43 -24.25 -7.31
C ILE A 59 -12.87 -23.51 -8.58
N ARG A 60 -13.91 -23.98 -9.26
CA ARG A 60 -14.44 -23.33 -10.47
C ARG A 60 -14.92 -21.90 -10.21
N ARG A 61 -15.59 -21.63 -9.08
CA ARG A 61 -15.95 -20.24 -8.71
C ARG A 61 -14.73 -19.34 -8.52
N GLN A 62 -13.62 -19.89 -8.01
CA GLN A 62 -12.38 -19.12 -7.88
C GLN A 62 -11.79 -18.81 -9.26
N GLN A 63 -11.75 -19.79 -10.17
CA GLN A 63 -11.30 -19.58 -11.55
C GLN A 63 -12.17 -18.54 -12.27
N GLU A 64 -13.49 -18.57 -12.10
CA GLU A 64 -14.42 -17.60 -12.67
C GLU A 64 -14.14 -16.17 -12.16
N ALA A 65 -13.91 -16.00 -10.84
CA ALA A 65 -13.58 -14.70 -10.25
C ALA A 65 -12.25 -14.15 -10.78
N PHE A 66 -11.18 -14.95 -10.76
CA PHE A 66 -9.87 -14.52 -11.27
C PHE A 66 -9.82 -14.35 -12.79
N ALA A 67 -10.65 -15.10 -13.55
CA ALA A 67 -10.85 -14.87 -14.98
C ALA A 67 -11.49 -13.51 -15.27
N ALA A 68 -12.48 -13.11 -14.48
CA ALA A 68 -13.17 -11.83 -14.65
C ALA A 68 -12.22 -10.63 -14.44
N SER A 69 -11.29 -10.74 -13.48
CA SER A 69 -10.27 -9.72 -13.22
C SER A 69 -9.03 -9.84 -14.10
N GLY A 70 -8.88 -10.95 -14.85
CA GLY A 70 -7.69 -11.22 -15.67
C GLY A 70 -6.42 -11.48 -14.85
N GLU A 71 -6.55 -11.98 -13.63
CA GLU A 71 -5.44 -12.16 -12.69
C GLU A 71 -5.02 -13.63 -12.59
N PRO A 72 -3.71 -13.96 -12.68
CA PRO A 72 -3.22 -15.27 -12.28
C PRO A 72 -3.38 -15.43 -10.77
N VAL A 73 -3.59 -16.66 -10.32
CA VAL A 73 -3.86 -16.97 -8.91
C VAL A 73 -2.89 -18.02 -8.37
N GLU A 74 -2.39 -17.77 -7.16
CA GLU A 74 -1.68 -18.75 -6.33
C GLU A 74 -2.62 -19.26 -5.22
N TRP A 75 -2.80 -20.58 -5.13
CA TRP A 75 -3.53 -21.24 -4.05
C TRP A 75 -2.54 -21.99 -3.14
N LYS A 76 -2.51 -21.66 -1.84
CA LYS A 76 -1.67 -22.36 -0.86
C LYS A 76 -2.38 -23.59 -0.27
N VAL A 77 -1.71 -24.73 -0.30
CA VAL A 77 -2.21 -26.01 0.24
C VAL A 77 -1.19 -26.56 1.23
N HIS A 78 -1.62 -26.74 2.48
CA HIS A 78 -0.81 -27.27 3.57
C HIS A 78 -0.84 -28.80 3.57
N ALA A 79 0.22 -29.43 4.10
CA ALA A 79 0.37 -30.89 4.05
C ALA A 79 -0.76 -31.69 4.73
N TYR A 80 -1.45 -31.08 5.69
CA TYR A 80 -2.58 -31.69 6.41
C TYR A 80 -3.94 -31.31 5.84
N ASP A 81 -4.00 -30.49 4.78
CA ASP A 81 -5.25 -30.23 4.07
C ASP A 81 -5.77 -31.52 3.40
N PRO A 82 -7.09 -31.61 3.12
CA PRO A 82 -7.66 -32.79 2.50
C PRO A 82 -6.92 -33.16 1.20
N PRO A 83 -6.42 -34.40 1.03
CA PRO A 83 -5.60 -34.77 -0.13
C PRO A 83 -6.34 -34.62 -1.47
N GLN A 84 -7.67 -34.75 -1.45
CA GLN A 84 -8.53 -34.55 -2.62
C GLN A 84 -8.45 -33.11 -3.17
N LEU A 85 -8.06 -32.12 -2.36
CA LEU A 85 -7.90 -30.73 -2.81
C LEU A 85 -6.85 -30.64 -3.92
N ALA A 86 -5.68 -31.23 -3.70
CA ALA A 86 -4.60 -31.26 -4.70
C ALA A 86 -5.05 -31.93 -6.01
N GLU A 87 -5.75 -33.07 -5.90
CA GLU A 87 -6.29 -33.80 -7.06
C GLU A 87 -7.29 -32.93 -7.85
N HIS A 88 -8.21 -32.25 -7.14
CA HIS A 88 -9.19 -31.37 -7.76
C HIS A 88 -8.55 -30.12 -8.39
N LEU A 89 -7.52 -29.54 -7.77
CA LEU A 89 -6.78 -28.40 -8.32
C LEU A 89 -6.09 -28.79 -9.64
N VAL A 90 -5.42 -29.93 -9.67
CA VAL A 90 -4.78 -30.44 -10.90
C VAL A 90 -5.82 -30.76 -11.98
N ALA A 91 -6.95 -31.37 -11.61
CA ALA A 91 -8.07 -31.60 -12.53
C ALA A 91 -8.64 -30.29 -13.12
N ALA A 92 -8.63 -29.22 -12.32
CA ALA A 92 -9.00 -27.87 -12.73
C ALA A 92 -7.87 -27.11 -13.47
N ARG A 93 -6.76 -27.78 -13.83
CA ARG A 93 -5.61 -27.21 -14.55
C ARG A 93 -4.76 -26.22 -13.74
N PHE A 94 -4.82 -26.27 -12.41
CA PHE A 94 -3.76 -25.67 -11.62
C PHE A 94 -2.48 -26.51 -11.74
N THR A 95 -1.33 -25.84 -11.80
CA THR A 95 -0.01 -26.48 -11.81
C THR A 95 0.62 -26.38 -10.42
N PRO A 96 1.12 -27.48 -9.84
CA PRO A 96 1.87 -27.40 -8.59
C PRO A 96 3.14 -26.57 -8.80
N GLY A 97 3.41 -25.67 -7.86
CA GLY A 97 4.56 -24.79 -7.86
C GLY A 97 5.60 -25.21 -6.83
N TRP A 98 6.02 -24.25 -6.02
CA TRP A 98 7.02 -24.44 -4.96
C TRP A 98 6.41 -25.16 -3.75
N GLU A 99 7.26 -25.82 -2.97
CA GLU A 99 6.93 -26.34 -1.63
C GLU A 99 7.94 -25.80 -0.62
N ARG A 100 7.47 -25.37 0.55
CA ARG A 100 8.29 -24.77 1.62
C ARG A 100 7.84 -25.25 2.99
N HIS A 101 8.73 -25.18 3.96
CA HIS A 101 8.40 -25.41 5.37
C HIS A 101 7.90 -24.11 6.00
N VAL A 102 6.80 -24.21 6.74
CA VAL A 102 6.32 -23.14 7.61
C VAL A 102 7.03 -23.29 8.95
N LEU A 103 7.79 -22.26 9.31
CA LEU A 103 8.60 -22.22 10.52
C LEU A 103 8.05 -21.15 11.45
N VAL A 104 7.88 -21.46 12.74
CA VAL A 104 7.36 -20.52 13.74
C VAL A 104 8.24 -20.53 14.99
N ALA A 105 8.50 -19.35 15.55
CA ALA A 105 9.19 -19.18 16.84
C ALA A 105 8.44 -18.17 17.74
N PRO A 106 8.35 -18.38 19.05
CA PRO A 106 8.05 -17.31 19.98
C PRO A 106 9.12 -16.21 19.90
N ILE A 107 8.73 -14.94 19.85
CA ILE A 107 9.68 -13.80 19.79
C ILE A 107 10.68 -13.84 20.95
N ASP A 108 10.22 -14.20 22.14
CA ASP A 108 11.08 -14.27 23.33
C ASP A 108 12.18 -15.34 23.25
N SER A 109 12.01 -16.33 22.37
CA SER A 109 13.00 -17.38 22.10
C SER A 109 14.10 -16.95 21.12
N LEU A 110 13.90 -15.84 20.39
CA LEU A 110 14.88 -15.37 19.42
C LEU A 110 16.15 -14.83 20.12
N PRO A 111 17.32 -14.92 19.48
CA PRO A 111 18.54 -14.32 20.01
C PRO A 111 18.36 -12.82 20.28
N SER A 112 18.71 -12.38 21.49
CA SER A 112 18.70 -10.96 21.88
C SER A 112 20.08 -10.30 21.84
N ALA A 113 21.14 -11.10 21.98
CA ALA A 113 22.51 -10.63 21.89
C ALA A 113 22.95 -10.50 20.43
N PRO A 114 23.69 -9.45 20.05
CA PRO A 114 24.30 -9.33 18.73
C PRO A 114 25.23 -10.51 18.43
N PHE A 115 25.22 -10.97 17.18
CA PHE A 115 26.18 -11.96 16.71
C PHE A 115 27.55 -11.31 16.45
N PRO A 116 28.67 -12.02 16.70
CA PRO A 116 29.99 -11.51 16.35
C PRO A 116 30.11 -11.41 14.82
N LEU A 117 30.53 -10.24 14.34
CA LEU A 117 30.74 -9.96 12.92
C LEU A 117 32.23 -9.76 12.62
N PRO A 118 32.69 -10.06 11.39
CA PRO A 118 34.03 -9.69 10.96
C PRO A 118 34.31 -8.20 11.13
N VAL A 119 35.58 -7.85 11.33
CA VAL A 119 36.02 -6.45 11.47
C VAL A 119 35.56 -5.62 10.27
N GLY A 120 35.03 -4.41 10.54
CA GLY A 120 34.48 -3.50 9.53
C GLY A 120 33.03 -3.80 9.14
N GLN A 121 32.47 -4.93 9.56
CA GLN A 121 31.08 -5.28 9.29
C GLN A 121 30.14 -4.90 10.42
N ARG A 122 28.92 -4.52 10.05
CA ARG A 122 27.84 -4.22 10.99
C ARG A 122 26.50 -4.64 10.40
N VAL A 123 25.53 -4.91 11.28
CA VAL A 123 24.12 -4.97 10.93
C VAL A 123 23.45 -3.70 11.41
N ARG A 124 22.60 -3.10 10.57
CA ARG A 124 21.75 -1.99 10.94
C ARG A 124 20.45 -2.00 10.15
N GLU A 125 19.50 -1.19 10.59
CA GLU A 125 18.28 -0.89 9.86
C GLU A 125 18.56 0.15 8.76
N VAL A 126 17.89 -0.03 7.62
CA VAL A 126 17.78 0.98 6.57
C VAL A 126 16.69 1.96 6.96
N THR A 127 17.03 3.24 6.96
CA THR A 127 16.17 4.34 7.40
C THR A 127 15.65 5.17 6.23
N PHE A 128 14.66 6.02 6.51
CA PHE A 128 14.05 6.91 5.54
C PHE A 128 15.08 7.85 4.88
N GLY A 129 14.95 8.08 3.57
CA GLY A 129 15.84 8.96 2.79
C GLY A 129 17.16 8.34 2.33
N GLU A 130 17.42 7.06 2.63
CA GLU A 130 18.61 6.34 2.17
C GLU A 130 18.45 5.76 0.75
N HIS A 131 17.92 6.52 -0.21
CA HIS A 131 17.54 6.04 -1.55
C HIS A 131 18.62 5.20 -2.27
N PRO A 132 19.92 5.58 -2.29
CA PRO A 132 20.94 4.79 -3.00
C PRO A 132 21.15 3.40 -2.39
N LEU A 133 21.02 3.29 -1.07
CA LEU A 133 21.11 2.02 -0.36
C LEU A 133 19.84 1.19 -0.59
N LEU A 134 18.66 1.81 -0.51
CA LEU A 134 17.40 1.13 -0.77
C LEU A 134 17.37 0.53 -2.18
N ALA A 135 17.77 1.28 -3.20
CA ALA A 135 17.88 0.78 -4.58
C ALA A 135 18.83 -0.42 -4.70
N ARG A 136 19.94 -0.41 -3.95
CA ARG A 136 20.86 -1.57 -3.90
C ARG A 136 20.20 -2.78 -3.26
N VAL A 137 19.51 -2.60 -2.14
CA VAL A 137 18.82 -3.67 -1.42
C VAL A 137 17.68 -4.25 -2.26
N GLN A 138 16.90 -3.41 -2.94
CA GLN A 138 15.86 -3.83 -3.88
C GLN A 138 16.44 -4.70 -5.01
N ALA A 139 17.58 -4.30 -5.60
CA ALA A 139 18.26 -5.11 -6.61
C ALA A 139 18.74 -6.47 -6.04
N MET A 140 19.28 -6.49 -4.82
CA MET A 140 19.69 -7.73 -4.16
C MET A 140 18.49 -8.63 -3.82
N ALA A 141 17.37 -8.05 -3.38
CA ALA A 141 16.15 -8.79 -3.08
C ALA A 141 15.53 -9.40 -4.34
N ALA A 142 15.50 -8.66 -5.46
CA ALA A 142 15.02 -9.13 -6.75
C ALA A 142 15.90 -10.23 -7.36
N ALA A 143 17.22 -10.19 -7.11
CA ALA A 143 18.18 -11.19 -7.57
C ALA A 143 18.29 -12.42 -6.64
N SER A 144 17.55 -12.45 -5.53
CA SER A 144 17.59 -13.53 -4.54
C SER A 144 16.20 -14.13 -4.31
N GLY A 145 16.14 -15.18 -3.49
CA GLY A 145 14.91 -15.88 -3.16
C GLY A 145 15.11 -17.39 -3.15
N PRO A 146 14.04 -18.17 -2.92
CA PRO A 146 12.65 -17.73 -2.75
C PRO A 146 12.38 -16.92 -1.46
N HIS A 147 11.39 -16.02 -1.52
CA HIS A 147 10.90 -15.23 -0.37
C HIS A 147 9.43 -15.57 -0.06
N ARG A 148 9.02 -15.49 1.20
CA ARG A 148 7.60 -15.63 1.61
C ARG A 148 6.77 -14.48 1.04
N THR A 149 7.26 -13.26 1.23
CA THR A 149 6.72 -12.03 0.65
C THR A 149 7.93 -11.26 0.11
N THR A 150 8.02 -11.11 -1.21
CA THR A 150 9.14 -10.36 -1.81
C THR A 150 9.15 -8.92 -1.33
N LEU A 151 10.33 -8.27 -1.31
CA LEU A 151 10.43 -6.87 -0.91
C LEU A 151 9.54 -5.97 -1.79
N ALA A 152 9.54 -6.20 -3.11
CA ALA A 152 8.70 -5.47 -4.05
C ALA A 152 7.19 -5.64 -3.78
N GLN A 153 6.73 -6.83 -3.36
CA GLN A 153 5.33 -7.02 -2.96
C GLN A 153 5.01 -6.25 -1.68
N SER A 154 5.87 -6.32 -0.66
CA SER A 154 5.67 -5.57 0.59
C SER A 154 5.66 -4.05 0.37
N GLU A 155 6.53 -3.54 -0.51
CA GLU A 155 6.52 -2.12 -0.91
C GLU A 155 5.23 -1.75 -1.66
N ALA A 156 4.78 -2.61 -2.57
CA ALA A 156 3.56 -2.38 -3.34
C ALA A 156 2.28 -2.48 -2.49
N ASP A 157 2.28 -3.34 -1.47
CA ASP A 157 1.24 -3.47 -0.45
C ASP A 157 1.26 -2.25 0.52
N GLY A 158 2.29 -1.41 0.41
CA GLY A 158 2.44 -0.14 1.08
C GLY A 158 2.97 -0.22 2.50
N ASP A 159 3.71 -1.29 2.81
CA ASP A 159 4.37 -1.41 4.10
C ASP A 159 5.45 -0.33 4.24
N ALA A 160 5.28 0.56 5.22
CA ALA A 160 6.21 1.66 5.49
C ALA A 160 7.47 1.18 6.23
N ILE A 161 8.64 1.61 5.73
CA ILE A 161 9.96 1.33 6.32
C ILE A 161 10.04 1.96 7.72
N GLY A 162 10.54 1.19 8.69
CA GLY A 162 10.71 1.60 10.08
C GLY A 162 9.43 1.53 10.91
N TRP A 163 8.27 1.37 10.26
CA TRP A 163 6.98 1.24 10.90
C TRP A 163 6.46 -0.20 10.89
N CYS A 164 5.76 -0.63 9.84
CA CYS A 164 5.25 -1.99 9.70
C CYS A 164 6.23 -2.94 8.99
N ARG A 165 7.25 -2.40 8.31
CA ARG A 165 8.39 -3.18 7.80
C ARG A 165 9.70 -2.71 8.41
N ASN A 166 10.54 -3.63 8.86
CA ASN A 166 11.94 -3.38 9.17
C ASN A 166 12.82 -3.99 8.08
N LEU A 167 13.71 -3.17 7.50
CA LEU A 167 14.68 -3.61 6.50
C LEU A 167 16.07 -3.60 7.13
N ALA A 168 16.63 -4.79 7.40
CA ALA A 168 17.96 -4.95 7.96
C ALA A 168 18.99 -5.17 6.86
N VAL A 169 20.16 -4.54 6.98
CA VAL A 169 21.28 -4.69 6.07
C VAL A 169 22.54 -5.05 6.86
N ARG A 170 23.31 -6.02 6.34
CA ARG A 170 24.69 -6.26 6.76
C ARG A 170 25.60 -5.54 5.78
N GLU A 171 26.42 -4.63 6.30
CA GLU A 171 27.31 -3.78 5.49
C GLU A 171 28.78 -4.03 5.83
N LEU A 172 29.66 -3.73 4.87
CA LEU A 172 31.09 -3.50 5.05
C LEU A 172 31.44 -2.14 4.46
N ASP A 173 31.91 -1.21 5.29
CA ASP A 173 32.31 0.15 4.86
C ASP A 173 31.26 0.87 4.00
N GLY A 174 29.97 0.70 4.34
CA GLY A 174 28.83 1.29 3.64
C GLY A 174 28.34 0.51 2.42
N TRP A 175 28.95 -0.64 2.10
CA TRP A 175 28.51 -1.52 1.02
C TRP A 175 27.61 -2.64 1.54
N ALA A 176 26.39 -2.76 1.01
CA ALA A 176 25.45 -3.82 1.37
C ALA A 176 25.93 -5.20 0.91
N LEU A 177 26.10 -6.12 1.86
CA LEU A 177 26.51 -7.51 1.63
C LEU A 177 25.33 -8.48 1.69
N ALA A 178 24.39 -8.25 2.60
CA ALA A 178 23.16 -9.01 2.74
C ALA A 178 22.04 -8.09 3.22
N ALA A 179 20.80 -8.45 2.92
CA ALA A 179 19.62 -7.76 3.42
C ALA A 179 18.53 -8.75 3.82
N GLY A 180 17.65 -8.34 4.72
CA GLY A 180 16.45 -9.07 5.06
C GLY A 180 15.36 -8.13 5.52
N TRP A 181 14.11 -8.56 5.45
CA TRP A 181 12.98 -7.75 5.91
C TRP A 181 11.99 -8.55 6.75
N ALA A 182 11.55 -7.92 7.83
CA ALA A 182 10.49 -8.38 8.70
C ALA A 182 9.27 -7.46 8.56
N ILE A 183 8.07 -8.03 8.54
CA ILE A 183 6.80 -7.34 8.28
C ILE A 183 5.83 -7.69 9.40
N LEU A 184 5.26 -6.68 10.07
CA LEU A 184 4.18 -6.88 11.02
C LEU A 184 2.93 -7.34 10.27
N VAL A 185 2.31 -8.44 10.69
CA VAL A 185 1.06 -8.90 10.05
C VAL A 185 -0.11 -8.30 10.81
N ASP A 186 -0.80 -7.36 10.18
CA ASP A 186 -1.86 -6.57 10.83
C ASP A 186 -3.02 -7.44 11.34
N GLY A 187 -3.57 -7.07 12.50
CA GLY A 187 -4.63 -7.86 13.14
C GLY A 187 -4.20 -9.23 13.65
N THR A 188 -2.90 -9.51 13.78
CA THR A 188 -2.40 -10.79 14.30
C THR A 188 -1.28 -10.58 15.33
N GLU A 189 -0.96 -11.66 16.06
CA GLU A 189 0.20 -11.72 16.94
C GLU A 189 1.51 -12.05 16.19
N PHE A 190 1.50 -12.06 14.84
CA PHE A 190 2.61 -12.53 14.03
C PHE A 190 3.42 -11.40 13.40
N VAL A 191 4.73 -11.63 13.35
CA VAL A 191 5.68 -10.94 12.47
C VAL A 191 6.16 -11.92 11.42
N SER A 192 6.11 -11.55 10.16
CA SER A 192 6.59 -12.36 9.05
C SER A 192 8.02 -11.99 8.71
N ILE A 193 8.92 -12.99 8.59
CA ILE A 193 10.14 -12.83 7.80
C ILE A 193 9.71 -12.88 6.34
N GLY A 194 9.66 -11.72 5.69
CA GLY A 194 9.28 -11.64 4.27
C GLY A 194 10.33 -12.31 3.40
N GLY A 195 11.61 -12.05 3.68
CA GLY A 195 12.73 -12.70 3.01
C GLY A 195 14.09 -12.27 3.52
N MET A 196 15.12 -12.97 3.04
CA MET A 196 16.53 -12.66 3.24
C MET A 196 17.29 -12.93 1.94
N THR A 197 18.23 -12.06 1.58
CA THR A 197 19.05 -12.25 0.36
C THR A 197 20.07 -13.38 0.54
N LEU A 198 20.47 -13.66 1.78
CA LEU A 198 21.27 -14.79 2.23
C LEU A 198 20.82 -15.19 3.64
N PRO A 199 20.93 -16.46 4.06
CA PRO A 199 20.66 -16.87 5.44
C PRO A 199 21.57 -16.11 6.42
N GLU A 200 21.00 -15.22 7.22
CA GLU A 200 21.76 -14.31 8.09
C GLU A 200 21.11 -14.21 9.49
N PRO A 201 21.60 -14.97 10.49
CA PRO A 201 21.05 -14.92 11.84
C PRO A 201 21.31 -13.57 12.54
N ALA A 202 22.28 -12.78 12.09
CA ALA A 202 22.61 -11.49 12.70
C ALA A 202 21.50 -10.44 12.57
N PHE A 203 20.48 -10.66 11.73
CA PHE A 203 19.30 -9.79 11.65
C PHE A 203 18.33 -9.97 12.82
N LEU A 204 18.28 -11.16 13.44
CA LEU A 204 17.26 -11.52 14.43
C LEU A 204 17.28 -10.65 15.70
N PRO A 205 18.45 -10.32 16.31
CA PRO A 205 18.47 -9.45 17.49
C PRO A 205 17.93 -8.05 17.20
N GLY A 206 18.24 -7.50 16.02
CA GLY A 206 17.74 -6.20 15.58
C GLY A 206 16.22 -6.22 15.40
N TRP A 207 15.68 -7.25 14.75
CA TRP A 207 14.23 -7.42 14.62
C TRP A 207 13.53 -7.61 15.96
N ARG A 208 14.10 -8.39 16.89
CA ARG A 208 13.54 -8.51 18.24
C ARG A 208 13.44 -7.15 18.92
N ALA A 209 14.51 -6.36 18.89
CA ALA A 209 14.52 -5.01 19.48
C ALA A 209 13.50 -4.07 18.80
N TRP A 210 13.36 -4.15 17.47
CA TRP A 210 12.36 -3.40 16.72
C TRP A 210 10.93 -3.81 17.11
N ILE A 211 10.64 -5.11 17.23
CA ILE A 211 9.33 -5.62 17.63
C ILE A 211 8.99 -5.18 19.06
N ASP A 212 9.96 -5.19 19.97
CA ASP A 212 9.78 -4.68 21.34
C ASP A 212 9.45 -3.18 21.35
N LEU A 213 10.12 -2.39 20.50
CA LEU A 213 9.82 -0.97 20.33
C LEU A 213 8.41 -0.75 19.78
N ARG A 214 8.01 -1.51 18.75
CA ARG A 214 6.67 -1.43 18.15
C ARG A 214 5.59 -1.85 19.12
N THR A 215 5.86 -2.86 19.94
CA THR A 215 4.92 -3.29 21.00
C THR A 215 4.65 -2.16 21.99
N ARG A 216 5.64 -1.32 22.30
CA ARG A 216 5.46 -0.13 23.15
C ARG A 216 4.79 1.04 22.41
N HIS A 217 4.97 1.12 21.10
CA HIS A 217 4.46 2.20 20.24
C HIS A 217 3.83 1.64 18.95
N PRO A 218 2.63 1.01 19.06
CA PRO A 218 2.03 0.29 17.94
C PRO A 218 1.43 1.21 16.86
N GLY A 219 1.11 2.46 17.23
CA GLY A 219 0.31 3.40 16.41
C GLY A 219 -0.94 2.73 15.85
N ASP A 220 -1.07 2.71 14.51
CA ASP A 220 -2.26 2.23 13.80
C ASP A 220 -2.26 0.72 13.53
N SER A 221 -1.09 0.07 13.48
CA SER A 221 -0.99 -1.39 13.34
C SER A 221 -1.10 -2.04 14.72
N ARG A 222 -2.12 -2.86 14.97
CA ARG A 222 -2.32 -3.48 16.29
C ARG A 222 -2.68 -4.96 16.18
N PRO A 223 -2.08 -5.82 17.02
CA PRO A 223 -2.63 -7.13 17.29
C PRO A 223 -4.06 -7.02 17.86
N PRO A 224 -4.88 -8.08 17.77
CA PRO A 224 -6.20 -8.11 18.37
C PRO A 224 -6.16 -7.70 19.84
N ASP A 225 -7.17 -6.96 20.29
CA ASP A 225 -7.38 -6.58 21.70
C ASP A 225 -6.27 -5.72 22.35
N GLY A 226 -5.42 -5.06 21.55
CA GLY A 226 -4.29 -4.28 22.07
C GLY A 226 -3.16 -5.13 22.62
N CYS A 227 -3.08 -6.39 22.19
CA CYS A 227 -2.02 -7.31 22.57
C CYS A 227 -0.66 -6.97 21.90
N ARG A 228 0.39 -7.72 22.27
CA ARG A 228 1.74 -7.66 21.68
C ARG A 228 1.90 -8.69 20.57
N TRP A 229 2.79 -8.44 19.61
CA TRP A 229 3.28 -9.52 18.75
C TRP A 229 3.97 -10.60 19.59
N ARG A 230 3.69 -11.87 19.31
CA ARG A 230 4.20 -13.02 20.08
C ARG A 230 5.02 -14.00 19.25
N TYR A 231 4.76 -14.08 17.96
CA TYR A 231 5.33 -15.10 17.09
C TYR A 231 6.03 -14.47 15.89
N VAL A 232 7.09 -15.13 15.43
CA VAL A 232 7.70 -14.88 14.13
C VAL A 232 7.46 -16.08 13.24
N VAL A 233 6.98 -15.84 12.02
CA VAL A 233 6.74 -16.86 10.99
C VAL A 233 7.68 -16.66 9.81
N ALA A 234 8.14 -17.76 9.22
CA ALA A 234 8.87 -17.78 7.97
C ALA A 234 8.41 -18.96 7.10
N GLU A 235 8.58 -18.82 5.78
CA GLU A 235 8.52 -19.95 4.85
C GLU A 235 9.92 -20.17 4.28
N ALA A 236 10.49 -21.36 4.44
CA ALA A 236 11.88 -21.60 4.08
C ALA A 236 12.15 -23.02 3.58
N THR A 237 13.24 -23.15 2.82
CA THR A 237 13.85 -24.41 2.38
C THR A 237 15.37 -24.30 2.48
N GLY A 238 16.09 -25.42 2.36
CA GLY A 238 17.57 -25.44 2.27
C GLY A 238 18.26 -24.75 3.44
N ASP A 239 19.29 -23.95 3.13
CA ASP A 239 20.15 -23.29 4.12
C ASP A 239 19.40 -22.31 5.02
N LEU A 240 18.38 -21.62 4.48
CA LEU A 240 17.54 -20.71 5.27
C LEU A 240 16.77 -21.48 6.35
N ARG A 241 16.19 -22.64 5.99
CA ARG A 241 15.51 -23.51 6.96
C ARG A 241 16.48 -24.01 8.02
N ALA A 242 17.65 -24.49 7.61
CA ALA A 242 18.66 -25.00 8.55
C ALA A 242 19.10 -23.92 9.56
N MET A 243 19.32 -22.69 9.08
CA MET A 243 19.65 -21.55 9.93
C MET A 243 18.54 -21.24 10.94
N LEU A 244 17.29 -21.11 10.47
CA LEU A 244 16.15 -20.75 11.32
C LEU A 244 15.88 -21.81 12.41
N LEU A 245 15.99 -23.10 12.07
CA LEU A 245 15.87 -24.17 13.06
C LEU A 245 16.99 -24.09 14.12
N GLY A 246 18.21 -23.75 13.71
CA GLY A 246 19.36 -23.61 14.61
C GLY A 246 19.23 -22.46 15.62
N VAL A 247 18.36 -21.47 15.35
CA VAL A 247 18.14 -20.29 16.19
C VAL A 247 16.77 -20.29 16.90
N GLY A 248 16.09 -21.45 16.93
CA GLY A 248 14.91 -21.66 17.79
C GLY A 248 13.56 -21.68 17.06
N PHE A 249 13.52 -21.67 15.73
CA PHE A 249 12.28 -21.91 14.99
C PHE A 249 11.88 -23.38 15.02
N HIS A 250 10.57 -23.62 15.01
CA HIS A 250 9.96 -24.94 14.94
C HIS A 250 9.33 -25.14 13.57
N ASP A 251 9.58 -26.30 12.97
CA ASP A 251 8.89 -26.74 11.76
C ASP A 251 7.49 -27.22 12.13
N VAL A 252 6.46 -26.49 11.69
CA VAL A 252 5.08 -26.77 12.07
C VAL A 252 4.28 -27.46 10.97
N THR A 253 4.61 -27.25 9.69
CA THR A 253 3.99 -27.91 8.53
C THR A 253 4.77 -27.58 7.24
N THR A 254 4.39 -28.21 6.13
CA THR A 254 4.77 -27.74 4.78
C THR A 254 3.57 -27.15 4.05
N VAL A 255 3.86 -26.21 3.15
CA VAL A 255 2.87 -25.58 2.27
C VAL A 255 3.37 -25.63 0.84
N ARG A 256 2.49 -26.00 -0.08
CA ARG A 256 2.72 -26.07 -1.52
C ARG A 256 1.81 -25.09 -2.23
N SER A 257 2.36 -24.34 -3.19
CA SER A 257 1.56 -23.48 -4.05
C SER A 257 1.00 -24.23 -5.25
N TYR A 258 -0.19 -23.84 -5.68
CA TYR A 258 -0.83 -24.26 -6.92
C TYR A 258 -1.19 -23.03 -7.73
N HIS A 259 -0.80 -23.00 -8.99
CA HIS A 259 -0.90 -21.82 -9.84
C HIS A 259 -1.89 -22.04 -10.97
N TRP A 260 -2.73 -21.04 -11.24
CA TRP A 260 -3.58 -21.01 -12.42
C TRP A 260 -3.52 -19.63 -13.06
N SER A 261 -3.59 -19.56 -14.38
CA SER A 261 -3.59 -18.29 -15.10
C SER A 261 -4.77 -18.24 -16.07
N PRO A 262 -5.51 -17.11 -16.11
CA PRO A 262 -6.52 -16.90 -17.12
C PRO A 262 -5.87 -16.73 -18.51
N PRO A 263 -6.63 -16.86 -19.60
CA PRO A 263 -6.09 -16.77 -20.96
C PRO A 263 -5.60 -15.37 -21.34
N ASN A 264 -6.12 -14.32 -20.69
CA ASN A 264 -5.71 -12.95 -20.95
C ASN A 264 -4.45 -12.60 -20.15
N PRO A 265 -3.51 -11.82 -20.71
CA PRO A 265 -2.33 -11.40 -19.97
C PRO A 265 -2.73 -10.49 -18.80
N PRO A 266 -2.16 -10.68 -17.60
CA PRO A 266 -2.44 -9.82 -16.47
C PRO A 266 -1.88 -8.42 -16.64
N ALA A 267 -2.47 -7.48 -15.91
CA ALA A 267 -1.83 -6.19 -15.70
C ALA A 267 -0.47 -6.39 -14.99
N ARG A 268 0.51 -5.55 -15.36
CA ARG A 268 1.87 -5.64 -14.81
C ARG A 268 2.06 -4.82 -13.53
N GLU A 269 1.20 -3.83 -13.32
CA GLU A 269 1.32 -2.87 -12.23
C GLU A 269 0.09 -2.88 -11.33
N ARG A 270 0.31 -2.64 -10.03
CA ARG A 270 -0.77 -2.55 -9.04
C ARG A 270 -1.68 -1.35 -9.36
N PRO A 271 -2.99 -1.47 -9.10
CA PRO A 271 -3.95 -0.40 -9.37
C PRO A 271 -3.64 0.85 -8.54
N VAL A 272 -3.16 0.67 -7.31
CA VAL A 272 -2.67 1.71 -6.39
C VAL A 272 -1.28 1.31 -5.95
N VAL A 273 -0.36 2.27 -5.90
CA VAL A 273 0.99 2.10 -5.39
C VAL A 273 1.31 3.27 -4.48
N LEU A 274 2.06 2.98 -3.43
CA LEU A 274 2.50 3.96 -2.50
C LEU A 274 3.63 4.84 -3.07
N VAL A 275 3.47 6.16 -3.00
CA VAL A 275 4.52 7.16 -3.28
C VAL A 275 5.15 7.52 -1.94
N PHE A 276 6.03 6.65 -1.47
CA PHE A 276 6.84 6.90 -0.26
C PHE A 276 8.28 6.59 -0.64
N ASP A 277 9.17 7.59 -0.50
CA ASP A 277 10.56 7.49 -0.98
C ASP A 277 10.66 7.30 -2.51
N ASP A 278 9.66 7.77 -3.26
CA ASP A 278 9.53 7.62 -4.72
C ASP A 278 10.11 8.84 -5.45
N PRO A 279 11.23 8.69 -6.20
CA PRO A 279 11.88 9.79 -6.91
C PRO A 279 10.98 10.47 -7.94
N GLN A 280 10.01 9.74 -8.50
CA GLN A 280 9.10 10.28 -9.50
C GLN A 280 8.10 11.25 -8.88
N GLY A 281 7.51 10.91 -7.73
CA GLY A 281 6.68 11.82 -6.93
C GLY A 281 7.41 13.11 -6.57
N ASP A 282 8.67 13.01 -6.13
CA ASP A 282 9.51 14.17 -5.80
C ASP A 282 9.77 15.05 -7.04
N GLU A 283 10.04 14.46 -8.20
CA GLU A 283 10.21 15.19 -9.46
C GLU A 283 8.92 15.93 -9.87
N ILE A 284 7.76 15.26 -9.78
CA ILE A 284 6.46 15.85 -10.11
C ILE A 284 6.17 17.04 -9.17
N TRP A 285 6.39 16.86 -7.86
CA TRP A 285 6.21 17.92 -6.88
C TRP A 285 7.14 19.10 -7.14
N GLY A 286 8.42 18.85 -7.42
CA GLY A 286 9.40 19.88 -7.74
C GLY A 286 9.03 20.69 -8.99
N ARG A 287 8.54 20.03 -10.04
CA ARG A 287 8.04 20.70 -11.25
C ARG A 287 6.77 21.49 -10.97
N PHE A 288 5.82 20.95 -10.21
CA PHE A 288 4.61 21.68 -9.78
C PHE A 288 5.00 22.97 -9.05
N ALA A 289 5.87 22.85 -8.04
CA ALA A 289 6.30 23.98 -7.23
C ALA A 289 7.02 25.05 -8.07
N SER A 290 7.88 24.64 -8.99
CA SER A 290 8.59 25.56 -9.88
C SER A 290 7.69 26.20 -10.92
N GLN A 291 6.75 25.46 -11.51
CA GLN A 291 5.90 25.94 -12.61
C GLN A 291 4.85 26.93 -12.13
N TRP A 292 4.36 26.75 -10.90
CA TRP A 292 3.27 27.55 -10.34
C TRP A 292 3.67 28.34 -9.09
N GLU A 293 4.99 28.54 -8.93
CA GLU A 293 5.61 29.33 -7.86
C GLU A 293 5.09 28.99 -6.45
N PHE A 294 4.77 27.72 -6.23
CA PHE A 294 4.23 27.25 -4.96
C PHE A 294 5.35 27.06 -3.92
N SER A 295 5.09 27.51 -2.69
CA SER A 295 5.95 27.28 -1.54
C SER A 295 5.15 26.84 -0.33
N ALA A 296 5.42 25.64 0.17
CA ALA A 296 4.83 25.14 1.42
C ALA A 296 5.31 25.90 2.67
N ALA A 297 6.39 26.69 2.56
CA ALA A 297 7.01 27.40 3.69
C ALA A 297 6.41 28.80 3.96
N THR A 298 5.66 29.36 3.00
CA THR A 298 5.14 30.74 3.10
C THR A 298 3.68 30.74 3.55
N GLN A 299 3.33 31.66 4.46
CA GLN A 299 1.93 31.87 4.88
C GLN A 299 1.20 32.96 4.06
N ALA A 300 1.87 33.59 3.09
CA ALA A 300 1.33 34.67 2.28
C ALA A 300 0.38 34.17 1.19
N HIS A 301 -0.72 34.89 0.94
CA HIS A 301 -1.71 34.59 -0.09
C HIS A 301 -1.57 35.52 -1.30
N PRO A 302 -1.80 35.04 -2.55
CA PRO A 302 -2.09 33.65 -2.93
C PRO A 302 -0.84 32.75 -2.84
N ARG A 303 -1.02 31.50 -2.42
CA ARG A 303 0.07 30.52 -2.21
C ARG A 303 0.50 29.78 -3.47
N LEU A 304 -0.28 29.93 -4.54
CA LEU A 304 -0.13 29.27 -5.82
C LEU A 304 -0.42 30.30 -6.92
N VAL A 305 0.47 30.43 -7.90
CA VAL A 305 0.12 31.05 -9.18
C VAL A 305 -0.69 30.03 -9.95
N GLU A 306 -2.02 30.17 -9.88
CA GLU A 306 -2.93 29.16 -10.42
C GLU A 306 -2.67 28.89 -11.91
N PRO A 307 -2.76 27.63 -12.36
CA PRO A 307 -2.53 27.28 -13.76
C PRO A 307 -3.51 28.02 -14.70
N PRO A 308 -3.14 28.25 -15.97
CA PRO A 308 -4.12 28.58 -17.01
C PRO A 308 -5.19 27.49 -17.10
N GLU A 309 -6.42 27.85 -17.49
CA GLU A 309 -7.56 26.93 -17.47
C GLU A 309 -7.77 26.31 -16.08
N SER A 310 -7.90 27.17 -15.06
CA SER A 310 -8.23 26.76 -13.70
C SER A 310 -9.48 27.44 -13.16
N VAL A 311 -10.14 26.77 -12.23
CA VAL A 311 -11.25 27.30 -11.44
C VAL A 311 -11.03 26.91 -9.98
N ALA A 312 -11.22 27.85 -9.07
CA ALA A 312 -11.10 27.62 -7.63
C ALA A 312 -12.42 27.88 -6.90
N TRP A 313 -12.79 26.98 -5.99
CA TRP A 313 -13.97 27.07 -5.12
C TRP A 313 -13.58 27.14 -3.65
N HIS A 314 -14.46 27.73 -2.84
CA HIS A 314 -14.35 27.66 -1.38
C HIS A 314 -14.96 26.35 -0.88
N LEU A 315 -14.33 25.73 0.12
CA LEU A 315 -14.76 24.45 0.70
C LEU A 315 -15.72 24.60 1.89
N ALA A 316 -16.13 25.83 2.26
CA ALA A 316 -16.90 26.08 3.48
C ALA A 316 -18.28 25.41 3.47
N ALA A 317 -18.86 25.20 2.28
CA ALA A 317 -20.17 24.56 2.13
C ALA A 317 -20.20 23.11 2.60
N ILE A 318 -19.06 22.43 2.61
CA ILE A 318 -18.91 21.01 2.96
C ILE A 318 -17.90 20.80 4.09
N GLU A 319 -17.48 21.89 4.76
CA GLU A 319 -16.55 21.80 5.88
C GLU A 319 -17.20 21.00 7.01
N GLU A 320 -16.55 19.91 7.44
CA GLU A 320 -17.06 18.94 8.41
C GLU A 320 -18.28 18.10 7.96
N ASP A 321 -18.65 18.15 6.67
CA ASP A 321 -19.68 17.29 6.07
C ASP A 321 -19.04 16.12 5.29
N GLU A 322 -18.93 14.95 5.92
CA GLU A 322 -18.37 13.75 5.29
C GLU A 322 -19.15 13.33 4.02
N ALA A 323 -20.45 13.58 3.94
CA ALA A 323 -21.24 13.26 2.74
C ALA A 323 -20.91 14.21 1.59
N GLY A 324 -20.80 15.51 1.88
CA GLY A 324 -20.33 16.52 0.93
C GLY A 324 -18.89 16.29 0.47
N ILE A 325 -17.99 15.90 1.37
CA ILE A 325 -16.61 15.51 1.05
C ILE A 325 -16.61 14.27 0.15
N ALA A 326 -17.39 13.24 0.46
CA ALA A 326 -17.51 12.05 -0.39
C ALA A 326 -18.08 12.38 -1.78
N ALA A 327 -19.03 13.31 -1.86
CA ALA A 327 -19.58 13.78 -3.13
C ALA A 327 -18.53 14.53 -3.97
N LEU A 328 -17.75 15.43 -3.35
CA LEU A 328 -16.62 16.12 -3.98
C LEU A 328 -15.63 15.13 -4.58
N GLU A 329 -15.20 14.16 -3.76
CA GLU A 329 -14.28 13.11 -4.17
C GLU A 329 -14.84 12.31 -5.34
N SER A 330 -16.11 11.92 -5.30
CA SER A 330 -16.77 11.20 -6.39
C SER A 330 -16.78 11.99 -7.71
N ILE A 331 -17.11 13.29 -7.66
CA ILE A 331 -17.12 14.18 -8.84
C ILE A 331 -15.73 14.23 -9.48
N VAL A 332 -14.70 14.53 -8.68
CA VAL A 332 -13.31 14.62 -9.18
C VAL A 332 -12.83 13.28 -9.74
N GLN A 333 -13.13 12.17 -9.06
CA GLN A 333 -12.76 10.83 -9.53
C GLN A 333 -13.46 10.46 -10.85
N CYS A 334 -14.74 10.81 -11.01
CA CYS A 334 -15.46 10.64 -12.28
C CYS A 334 -14.81 11.43 -13.41
N GLY A 335 -14.50 12.72 -13.17
CA GLY A 335 -13.81 13.56 -14.16
C GLY A 335 -12.42 13.01 -14.52
N LEU A 336 -11.63 12.56 -13.56
CA LEU A 336 -10.33 11.92 -13.80
C LEU A 336 -10.48 10.64 -14.63
N ARG A 337 -11.45 9.78 -14.33
CA ARG A 337 -11.72 8.56 -15.14
C ARG A 337 -12.09 8.87 -16.58
N ALA A 338 -12.82 9.96 -16.81
CA ALA A 338 -13.22 10.39 -18.15
C ALA A 338 -12.05 10.95 -18.97
N THR A 339 -11.09 11.65 -18.32
CA THR A 339 -10.11 12.52 -19.00
C THR A 339 -8.66 12.02 -18.99
N VAL A 340 -8.29 11.19 -18.02
CA VAL A 340 -6.97 10.54 -17.97
C VAL A 340 -6.90 9.49 -19.08
N ARG A 341 -5.76 9.26 -19.71
CA ARG A 341 -5.62 8.27 -20.80
C ARG A 341 -5.64 6.84 -20.25
N PRO A 342 -6.08 5.82 -21.01
CA PRO A 342 -5.99 4.43 -20.58
C PRO A 342 -4.55 4.05 -20.21
N GLY A 343 -4.35 3.51 -19.00
CA GLY A 343 -3.03 3.14 -18.47
C GLY A 343 -2.20 4.31 -17.92
N GLU A 344 -2.67 5.56 -18.02
CA GLU A 344 -2.02 6.71 -17.40
C GLU A 344 -2.31 6.76 -15.89
N ARG A 345 -1.29 7.14 -15.11
CA ARG A 345 -1.35 7.23 -13.66
C ARG A 345 -1.68 8.65 -13.21
N VAL A 346 -2.45 8.75 -12.13
CA VAL A 346 -2.66 9.98 -11.36
C VAL A 346 -1.88 9.88 -10.08
N TYR A 347 -1.17 10.96 -9.75
CA TYR A 347 -0.36 11.11 -8.55
C TYR A 347 -1.13 11.93 -7.54
N ALA A 348 -1.34 11.35 -6.37
CA ALA A 348 -1.89 11.91 -5.16
C ALA A 348 -0.73 12.25 -4.22
N LEU A 349 -0.19 13.46 -4.36
CA LEU A 349 1.02 13.88 -3.67
C LEU A 349 0.71 14.73 -2.44
N HIS A 350 1.55 14.54 -1.43
CA HIS A 350 1.47 15.23 -0.16
C HIS A 350 2.89 15.65 0.28
N PRO A 351 3.09 16.89 0.76
CA PRO A 351 4.44 17.41 1.04
C PRO A 351 5.11 16.75 2.26
N PHE A 352 4.34 16.21 3.20
CA PHE A 352 4.85 15.75 4.50
C PHE A 352 4.38 14.36 4.95
N VAL A 353 3.56 13.67 4.16
CA VAL A 353 3.00 12.35 4.51
C VAL A 353 2.88 11.47 3.26
N GLN A 354 2.33 10.29 3.47
CA GLN A 354 2.13 9.23 2.51
C GLN A 354 1.32 9.69 1.27
N GLY A 355 1.98 9.75 0.11
CA GLY A 355 1.33 9.97 -1.19
C GLY A 355 1.05 8.66 -1.93
N TYR A 356 0.30 8.69 -3.02
CA TYR A 356 -0.01 7.50 -3.83
C TYR A 356 0.03 7.82 -5.31
N HIS A 357 0.21 6.81 -6.14
CA HIS A 357 -0.14 6.92 -7.55
C HIS A 357 -1.04 5.76 -7.95
N PHE A 358 -2.08 6.03 -8.74
CA PHE A 358 -3.11 5.06 -9.07
C PHE A 358 -3.61 5.18 -10.50
N ASP A 359 -4.29 4.14 -10.99
CA ASP A 359 -4.98 4.13 -12.29
C ASP A 359 -6.47 4.35 -12.00
N PRO A 360 -7.04 5.53 -12.36
CA PRO A 360 -8.44 5.85 -12.06
C PRO A 360 -9.44 4.84 -12.61
N ARG A 361 -9.10 4.09 -13.67
CA ARG A 361 -10.00 3.09 -14.28
C ARG A 361 -9.99 1.75 -13.55
N ARG A 362 -9.03 1.56 -12.63
CA ARG A 362 -8.85 0.33 -11.86
C ARG A 362 -9.10 0.55 -10.37
N THR A 363 -9.74 1.66 -9.99
CA THR A 363 -10.14 1.99 -8.62
C THR A 363 -11.58 2.51 -8.57
N GLY A 364 -12.27 2.23 -7.45
CA GLY A 364 -13.61 2.76 -7.16
C GLY A 364 -14.77 2.11 -7.93
N GLY A 365 -14.51 1.16 -8.83
CA GLY A 365 -15.53 0.33 -9.46
C GLY A 365 -15.88 -0.94 -8.65
N PRO A 366 -16.93 -1.69 -9.05
CA PRO A 366 -17.26 -2.98 -8.44
C PRO A 366 -16.08 -3.96 -8.51
N GLY A 367 -15.72 -4.58 -7.38
CA GLY A 367 -14.59 -5.52 -7.28
C GLY A 367 -13.20 -4.86 -7.38
N GLN A 368 -13.12 -3.52 -7.41
CA GLN A 368 -11.88 -2.77 -7.44
C GLN A 368 -11.56 -2.19 -6.06
N PRO A 369 -10.28 -1.95 -5.75
CA PRO A 369 -9.92 -1.27 -4.51
C PRO A 369 -10.50 0.16 -4.49
N PRO A 370 -10.69 0.73 -3.28
CA PRO A 370 -11.13 2.11 -3.16
C PRO A 370 -10.14 3.05 -3.84
N THR A 371 -10.65 4.07 -4.50
CA THR A 371 -9.81 5.15 -5.02
C THR A 371 -9.21 5.91 -3.83
N PRO A 372 -7.89 6.19 -3.82
CA PRO A 372 -7.30 7.08 -2.83
C PRO A 372 -8.06 8.42 -2.78
N ARG A 373 -8.26 8.99 -1.59
CA ARG A 373 -8.88 10.32 -1.45
C ARG A 373 -8.03 11.35 -2.19
N CYS A 374 -8.68 12.11 -3.07
CA CYS A 374 -8.05 12.77 -4.20
C CYS A 374 -8.39 14.25 -4.42
N ALA A 375 -9.10 14.92 -3.51
CA ALA A 375 -9.46 16.33 -3.73
C ALA A 375 -9.50 17.14 -2.45
N PHE A 376 -10.12 16.62 -1.38
CA PHE A 376 -10.31 17.40 -0.17
C PHE A 376 -8.99 17.51 0.61
N PRO A 377 -8.49 18.72 0.93
CA PRO A 377 -7.30 18.88 1.77
C PRO A 377 -7.64 18.57 3.24
N ASP A 378 -6.90 17.64 3.85
CA ASP A 378 -7.01 17.40 5.29
C ASP A 378 -6.50 18.62 6.08
N ARG A 379 -6.78 18.67 7.39
CA ARG A 379 -6.34 19.78 8.24
C ARG A 379 -4.81 19.90 8.26
N GLY A 380 -4.31 20.98 7.67
CA GLY A 380 -2.94 21.44 7.84
C GLY A 380 -1.98 21.12 6.71
N ASP A 381 -2.41 20.39 5.68
CA ASP A 381 -1.53 19.99 4.58
C ASP A 381 -2.11 20.19 3.18
N HIS A 382 -1.25 20.64 2.26
CA HIS A 382 -1.59 20.77 0.85
C HIS A 382 -1.76 19.40 0.20
N ARG A 383 -2.70 19.30 -0.74
CA ARG A 383 -2.84 18.11 -1.58
C ARG A 383 -2.78 18.44 -3.05
N LEU A 384 -1.90 17.76 -3.77
CA LEU A 384 -1.78 17.86 -5.21
C LEU A 384 -2.23 16.55 -5.84
N PHE A 385 -3.15 16.64 -6.79
CA PHE A 385 -3.56 15.53 -7.62
C PHE A 385 -3.29 15.88 -9.06
N THR A 386 -2.49 15.07 -9.76
CA THR A 386 -2.12 15.43 -11.12
C THR A 386 -1.61 14.25 -11.94
N THR A 387 -1.71 14.36 -13.26
CA THR A 387 -0.99 13.48 -14.18
C THR A 387 0.51 13.76 -14.13
N ALA A 388 1.33 12.77 -14.52
CA ALA A 388 2.78 12.94 -14.52
C ALA A 388 3.28 14.10 -15.39
N ASP A 389 2.49 14.58 -16.36
CA ASP A 389 2.82 15.70 -17.23
C ASP A 389 2.23 17.05 -16.77
N LEU A 390 1.61 17.10 -15.57
CA LEU A 390 1.01 18.30 -14.99
C LEU A 390 -0.11 18.92 -15.85
N ARG A 391 -0.69 18.16 -16.79
CA ARG A 391 -1.71 18.64 -17.72
C ARG A 391 -3.04 18.94 -17.05
N LEU A 392 -3.46 18.09 -16.12
CA LEU A 392 -4.72 18.24 -15.39
C LEU A 392 -4.56 17.81 -13.94
N GLY A 393 -5.48 18.27 -13.10
CA GLY A 393 -5.41 17.94 -11.68
C GLY A 393 -6.22 18.84 -10.77
N THR A 394 -5.98 18.65 -9.47
CA THR A 394 -6.52 19.49 -8.40
C THR A 394 -5.42 19.88 -7.42
N PHE A 395 -5.59 21.04 -6.79
CA PHE A 395 -4.74 21.52 -5.71
C PHE A 395 -5.62 22.02 -4.55
N GLY A 396 -5.52 21.33 -3.41
CA GLY A 396 -6.20 21.70 -2.17
C GLY A 396 -5.31 22.59 -1.29
N ASP A 397 -5.81 23.77 -0.96
CA ASP A 397 -5.20 24.70 0.00
C ASP A 397 -6.01 24.69 1.30
N PRO A 398 -5.53 24.02 2.38
CA PRO A 398 -6.26 23.97 3.65
C PRO A 398 -6.29 25.32 4.37
N TRP A 399 -5.33 26.23 4.12
CA TRP A 399 -5.32 27.56 4.75
C TRP A 399 -6.25 28.52 4.05
N GLY A 400 -6.28 28.48 2.71
CA GLY A 400 -7.25 29.21 1.90
C GLY A 400 -8.63 28.57 1.86
N GLN A 401 -8.80 27.39 2.49
CA GLN A 401 -10.00 26.54 2.42
C GLN A 401 -10.54 26.43 0.99
N SER A 402 -9.65 26.20 0.03
CA SER A 402 -10.01 26.23 -1.39
C SER A 402 -9.51 25.01 -2.13
N LEU A 403 -10.29 24.63 -3.15
CA LEU A 403 -9.91 23.62 -4.14
C LEU A 403 -9.76 24.31 -5.48
N CYS A 404 -8.56 24.28 -6.05
CA CYS A 404 -8.27 24.66 -7.42
C CYS A 404 -8.31 23.41 -8.31
N VAL A 405 -9.09 23.43 -9.39
CA VAL A 405 -9.08 22.39 -10.43
C VAL A 405 -8.50 23.00 -11.69
N PHE A 406 -7.61 22.28 -12.38
CA PHE A 406 -6.93 22.76 -13.58
C PHE A 406 -6.93 21.73 -14.72
N GLY A 407 -6.83 22.25 -15.94
CA GLY A 407 -6.87 21.50 -17.20
C GLY A 407 -8.27 21.51 -17.81
N GLY A 408 -8.40 22.07 -19.02
CA GLY A 408 -9.70 22.28 -19.67
C GLY A 408 -10.55 21.02 -19.81
N ASP A 409 -9.95 19.87 -20.12
CA ASP A 409 -10.66 18.58 -20.23
C ASP A 409 -11.31 18.18 -18.89
N LEU A 410 -10.60 18.33 -17.77
CA LEU A 410 -11.12 17.98 -16.45
C LEU A 410 -12.22 18.95 -16.03
N LEU A 411 -12.02 20.25 -16.24
CA LEU A 411 -13.02 21.28 -15.94
C LEU A 411 -14.32 21.05 -16.69
N ALA A 412 -14.25 20.66 -17.96
CA ALA A 412 -15.44 20.37 -18.77
C ALA A 412 -16.33 19.27 -18.16
N GLU A 413 -15.74 18.32 -17.43
CA GLU A 413 -16.46 17.23 -16.77
C GLU A 413 -16.98 17.60 -15.36
N VAL A 414 -16.25 18.43 -14.60
CA VAL A 414 -16.53 18.59 -13.16
C VAL A 414 -17.12 19.94 -12.76
N GLU A 415 -16.92 21.00 -13.56
CA GLU A 415 -17.19 22.38 -13.13
C GLU A 415 -18.65 22.60 -12.71
N ALA A 416 -19.60 22.05 -13.46
CA ALA A 416 -21.03 22.21 -13.18
C ALA A 416 -21.43 21.56 -11.84
N ASP A 417 -21.00 20.31 -11.63
CA ASP A 417 -21.32 19.55 -10.41
C ASP A 417 -20.60 20.13 -9.19
N LEU A 418 -19.33 20.55 -9.34
CA LEU A 418 -18.60 21.22 -8.27
C LEU A 418 -19.22 22.56 -7.91
N THR A 419 -19.69 23.34 -8.88
CA THR A 419 -20.39 24.61 -8.61
C THR A 419 -21.73 24.37 -7.92
N ALA A 420 -22.45 23.31 -8.30
CA ALA A 420 -23.68 22.93 -7.61
C ALA A 420 -23.45 22.49 -6.16
N LEU A 421 -22.33 21.80 -5.89
CA LEU A 421 -21.96 21.32 -4.56
C LEU A 421 -21.37 22.42 -3.66
N LEU A 422 -20.41 23.19 -4.17
CA LEU A 422 -19.58 24.13 -3.40
C LEU A 422 -20.09 25.57 -3.46
N GLY A 423 -20.97 25.89 -4.41
CA GLY A 423 -21.48 27.23 -4.63
C GLY A 423 -20.53 28.11 -5.44
N THR A 424 -20.38 29.37 -5.02
CA THR A 424 -19.73 30.41 -5.82
C THR A 424 -18.25 30.16 -6.06
N VAL A 425 -17.84 30.26 -7.33
CA VAL A 425 -16.44 30.25 -7.76
C VAL A 425 -15.69 31.42 -7.13
N LEU A 426 -14.57 31.14 -6.46
CA LEU A 426 -13.67 32.15 -5.89
C LEU A 426 -12.84 32.82 -6.98
N ARG A 427 -12.21 32.01 -7.85
CA ARG A 427 -11.24 32.48 -8.84
C ARG A 427 -11.33 31.67 -10.13
N ARG A 428 -10.98 32.32 -11.24
CA ARG A 428 -10.72 31.70 -12.54
C ARG A 428 -9.36 32.15 -13.03
N GLU A 429 -8.49 31.20 -13.36
CA GLU A 429 -7.12 31.49 -13.81
C GLU A 429 -6.39 32.44 -12.83
N GLY A 430 -6.55 32.20 -11.52
CA GLY A 430 -5.99 33.03 -10.45
C GLY A 430 -6.67 34.38 -10.23
N ARG A 431 -7.68 34.76 -11.03
CA ARG A 431 -8.39 36.04 -10.92
C ARG A 431 -9.71 35.88 -10.14
N PRO A 432 -9.97 36.70 -9.11
CA PRO A 432 -11.25 36.67 -8.39
C PRO A 432 -12.47 36.82 -9.30
N VAL A 433 -13.52 36.03 -9.04
CA VAL A 433 -14.82 36.13 -9.73
C VAL A 433 -15.86 36.67 -8.73
N GLY A 434 -16.48 37.80 -9.05
CA GLY A 434 -17.44 38.48 -8.16
C GLY A 434 -16.81 39.58 -7.28
N ASN A 435 -17.65 40.52 -6.84
CA ASN A 435 -17.25 41.84 -6.33
C ASN A 435 -16.08 41.82 -5.35
N ILE A 436 -14.96 42.39 -5.79
CA ILE A 436 -13.86 42.84 -4.95
C ILE A 436 -14.47 43.75 -3.88
N TRP A 437 -14.57 43.29 -2.63
CA TRP A 437 -14.74 44.20 -1.51
C TRP A 437 -13.46 45.03 -1.43
N SER A 438 -13.45 46.14 -2.18
CA SER A 438 -12.41 47.14 -2.10
C SER A 438 -12.63 47.86 -0.78
N PHE A 439 -11.94 47.43 0.27
CA PHE A 439 -11.80 48.28 1.45
C PHE A 439 -10.92 49.46 1.04
N GLY A 440 -11.57 50.60 0.73
CA GLY A 440 -10.88 51.88 0.78
C GLY A 440 -10.34 52.13 2.19
N PRO A 441 -9.33 52.99 2.35
CA PRO A 441 -8.61 53.18 3.62
C PRO A 441 -9.49 53.58 4.83
N ASP A 442 -10.76 53.94 4.60
CA ASP A 442 -11.68 54.45 5.64
C ASP A 442 -12.90 53.54 5.94
N GLY A 443 -12.92 52.27 5.50
CA GLY A 443 -13.77 51.25 6.12
C GLY A 443 -15.30 51.41 6.04
N HIS A 444 -15.86 52.03 4.99
CA HIS A 444 -17.30 52.03 4.75
C HIS A 444 -17.68 51.42 3.39
N SER A 445 -18.67 50.52 3.43
CA SER A 445 -19.24 49.86 2.26
C SER A 445 -20.17 50.80 1.50
N VAL A 446 -20.01 50.88 0.18
CA VAL A 446 -21.02 51.49 -0.70
C VAL A 446 -21.39 50.46 -1.76
N SER A 447 -22.65 50.04 -1.72
CA SER A 447 -23.28 49.29 -2.81
C SER A 447 -23.80 50.30 -3.85
N GLY A 448 -23.45 50.11 -5.12
CA GLY A 448 -23.99 50.87 -6.25
C GLY A 448 -24.19 49.94 -7.46
N PRO A 449 -25.20 50.22 -8.30
CA PRO A 449 -26.06 49.24 -8.98
C PRO A 449 -25.41 48.34 -10.02
#